data_AF-A0AAD4H036-F1
#
_entry.id   AF-A0AAD4H036-F1
#
_cell.length_a   1.000
_cell.length_b   1.000
_cell.length_c   1.000
_cell.angle_alpha   90.00
_cell.angle_beta   90.00
_cell.angle_gamma   90.00
#
_symmetry.space_group_name_H-M   'P 1'
#
loop_
_entity.id
_entity.type
_entity.pdbx_description
1 polymer ?
#
loop_
_entity_poly.entity_id
_entity_poly.type
_entity_poly.pdbx_seq_one_letter_code
_entity_poly.pdbx_strand_id
1 'polypeptide(L)'
;MDSPSLTSTMKDILSKENYSDLTISCQGRDFKVHRAIVCYHSSFFRNALKGGFKDDVDSPEPKPKTHKSGTVAYNNLQVYMAADKFDIPLLRTLASTRLIRWVLSHYKSQEFPDVVQEILRTIPPHENIIRTFITKIIIENVPLFLAHEKGQGVLINNPNLTVDILKAVVNR
;
A
#
# COMPACT_ATOMS: atom_id res chain seq x y z
N MET A 1 8.80 28.29 -31.29
CA MET A 1 7.66 28.05 -30.39
C MET A 1 7.87 26.67 -29.82
N ASP A 2 8.31 26.58 -28.57
CA ASP A 2 8.57 25.28 -27.95
C ASP A 2 7.25 24.60 -27.63
N SER A 3 7.02 23.42 -28.20
CA SER A 3 5.87 22.60 -27.86
C SER A 3 6.00 22.07 -26.42
N PRO A 4 4.93 22.06 -25.62
CA PRO A 4 4.99 21.55 -24.26
C PRO A 4 5.40 20.07 -24.25
N SER A 5 6.21 19.68 -23.27
CA SER A 5 6.57 18.27 -23.09
C SER A 5 5.33 17.43 -22.72
N LEU A 6 5.34 16.14 -23.09
CA LEU A 6 4.25 15.23 -22.75
C LEU A 6 3.94 15.24 -21.24
N THR A 7 4.96 15.27 -20.39
CA THR A 7 4.79 15.33 -18.93
C THR A 7 4.07 16.61 -18.49
N SER A 8 4.39 17.76 -19.10
CA SER A 8 3.69 19.02 -18.82
C SER A 8 2.23 18.94 -19.27
N THR A 9 2.00 18.44 -20.49
CA THR A 9 0.65 18.27 -21.03
C THR A 9 -0.21 17.34 -20.16
N MET A 10 0.35 16.23 -19.67
CA MET A 10 -0.34 15.28 -18.79
C MET A 10 -0.70 15.90 -17.43
N LYS A 11 0.18 16.73 -16.86
CA LYS A 11 -0.13 17.49 -15.63
C LYS A 11 -1.26 18.50 -15.85
N ASP A 12 -1.24 19.16 -17.00
CA ASP A 12 -2.24 20.15 -17.36
C ASP A 12 -3.63 19.54 -17.51
N ILE A 13 -3.77 18.43 -18.27
CA ILE A 13 -5.08 17.78 -18.44
C ILE A 13 -5.61 17.21 -17.11
N LEU A 14 -4.72 16.74 -16.22
CA LEU A 14 -5.10 16.27 -14.88
C LEU A 14 -5.62 17.41 -13.98
N SER A 15 -4.98 18.58 -14.03
CA SER A 15 -5.30 19.71 -13.14
C SER A 15 -6.42 20.61 -13.64
N LYS A 16 -6.59 20.72 -14.96
CA LYS A 16 -7.58 21.61 -15.60
C LYS A 16 -8.86 20.89 -16.03
N GLU A 17 -8.93 19.57 -15.85
CA GLU A 17 -10.10 18.73 -16.18
C GLU A 17 -10.50 18.72 -17.67
N ASN A 18 -9.71 19.36 -18.54
CA ASN A 18 -9.96 19.44 -19.98
C ASN A 18 -10.07 18.04 -20.59
N TYR A 19 -11.09 17.83 -21.42
CA TYR A 19 -11.38 16.57 -22.11
C TYR A 19 -11.67 15.38 -21.17
N SER A 20 -11.99 15.64 -19.90
CA SER A 20 -12.44 14.58 -19.01
C SER A 20 -13.77 13.99 -19.49
N ASP A 21 -13.84 12.67 -19.46
CA ASP A 21 -14.96 11.86 -19.95
C ASP A 21 -15.38 10.78 -18.93
N LEU A 22 -14.83 10.86 -17.72
CA LEU A 22 -15.15 10.01 -16.57
C LEU A 22 -15.07 10.82 -15.28
N THR A 23 -15.94 10.51 -14.32
CA THR A 23 -15.88 11.04 -12.95
C THR A 23 -15.72 9.87 -11.98
N ILE A 24 -14.72 9.94 -11.10
CA ILE A 24 -14.56 9.01 -9.98
C ILE A 24 -15.03 9.72 -8.72
N SER A 25 -16.06 9.19 -8.05
CA SER A 25 -16.57 9.74 -6.81
C SER A 25 -16.08 8.91 -5.62
N CYS A 26 -15.49 9.56 -4.61
CA CYS A 26 -14.99 8.89 -3.41
C CYS A 26 -15.13 9.80 -2.20
N GLN A 27 -15.87 9.34 -1.18
CA GLN A 27 -16.09 10.05 0.09
C GLN A 27 -16.54 11.51 -0.08
N GLY A 28 -17.54 11.74 -0.94
CA GLY A 28 -18.10 13.07 -1.19
C GLY A 28 -17.22 14.00 -2.03
N ARG A 29 -16.14 13.49 -2.63
CA ARG A 29 -15.30 14.22 -3.58
C ARG A 29 -15.38 13.58 -4.96
N ASP A 30 -15.46 14.41 -5.98
CA ASP A 30 -15.47 14.01 -7.37
C ASP A 30 -14.15 14.36 -8.04
N PHE A 31 -13.62 13.41 -8.80
CA PHE A 31 -12.39 13.55 -9.57
C PHE A 31 -12.72 13.41 -11.06
N LYS A 32 -12.61 14.50 -11.83
CA LYS A 32 -12.72 14.48 -13.29
C LYS A 32 -11.46 13.89 -13.89
N VAL A 33 -11.61 12.78 -14.62
CA VAL A 33 -10.50 11.99 -15.16
C VAL A 33 -10.77 11.55 -16.60
N HIS A 34 -9.77 10.96 -17.23
CA HIS A 34 -9.80 10.54 -18.63
C HIS A 34 -9.82 9.01 -18.74
N ARG A 35 -10.87 8.46 -19.34
CA ARG A 35 -11.05 7.01 -19.56
C ARG A 35 -9.86 6.42 -20.29
N ALA A 36 -9.37 7.09 -21.33
CA ALA A 36 -8.23 6.64 -22.13
C ALA A 36 -6.96 6.43 -21.29
N ILE A 37 -6.76 7.22 -20.24
CA ILE A 37 -5.60 7.10 -19.34
C ILE A 37 -5.88 6.01 -18.30
N VAL A 38 -6.99 6.14 -17.57
CA VAL A 38 -7.28 5.27 -16.44
C VAL A 38 -7.49 3.81 -16.87
N CYS A 39 -8.21 3.54 -17.98
CA CYS A 39 -8.42 2.17 -18.48
C CYS A 39 -7.16 1.54 -19.07
N TYR A 40 -6.18 2.35 -19.50
CA TYR A 40 -4.91 1.83 -19.97
C TYR A 40 -4.07 1.31 -18.82
N HIS A 41 -4.05 2.06 -17.70
CA HIS A 41 -3.25 1.75 -16.53
C HIS A 41 -3.94 0.83 -15.50
N SER A 42 -5.24 0.57 -15.64
CA SER A 42 -6.02 -0.27 -14.74
C SER A 42 -6.94 -1.21 -15.50
N SER A 43 -6.74 -2.52 -15.32
CA SER A 43 -7.66 -3.51 -15.88
C SER A 43 -9.03 -3.45 -15.18
N PHE A 44 -9.06 -3.10 -13.89
CA PHE A 44 -10.29 -2.87 -13.14
C PHE A 44 -11.18 -1.84 -13.83
N PHE A 45 -10.68 -0.62 -14.07
CA PHE A 45 -11.48 0.43 -14.70
C PHE A 45 -11.84 0.09 -16.16
N ARG A 46 -10.92 -0.57 -16.88
CA ARG A 46 -11.19 -1.07 -18.24
C ARG A 46 -12.38 -2.03 -18.28
N ASN A 47 -12.43 -2.97 -17.35
CA ASN A 47 -13.48 -3.98 -17.29
C ASN A 47 -14.79 -3.40 -16.75
N ALA A 48 -14.71 -2.49 -15.77
CA ALA A 48 -15.85 -1.80 -15.17
C ALA A 48 -16.62 -1.00 -16.23
N LEU A 49 -15.90 -0.24 -17.05
CA LEU A 49 -16.50 0.61 -18.07
C LEU A 49 -16.90 -0.13 -19.35
N LYS A 50 -16.54 -1.41 -19.49
CA LYS A 50 -16.99 -2.29 -20.59
C LYS A 50 -18.28 -3.05 -20.25
N GLY A 51 -18.87 -2.84 -19.08
CA GLY A 51 -20.09 -3.51 -18.64
C GLY A 51 -19.86 -4.93 -18.08
N GLY A 52 -18.63 -5.24 -17.67
CA GLY A 52 -18.23 -6.59 -17.24
C GLY A 52 -18.34 -6.88 -15.74
N PHE A 53 -18.84 -5.94 -14.92
CA PHE A 53 -18.96 -6.15 -13.48
C PHE A 53 -20.37 -6.62 -13.10
N LYS A 54 -20.43 -7.82 -12.50
CA LYS A 54 -21.49 -8.19 -11.56
C LYS A 54 -21.02 -7.67 -10.20
N ASP A 55 -21.84 -6.87 -9.53
CA ASP A 55 -21.49 -6.30 -8.25
C ASP A 55 -21.28 -7.41 -7.20
N ASP A 56 -20.05 -7.58 -6.73
CA ASP A 56 -19.82 -8.14 -5.40
C ASP A 56 -19.93 -6.98 -4.41
N VAL A 57 -21.15 -6.82 -3.90
CA VAL A 57 -21.48 -5.85 -2.87
C VAL A 57 -20.77 -6.25 -1.56
N ASP A 58 -20.14 -5.26 -0.95
CA ASP A 58 -19.66 -5.22 0.43
C ASP A 58 -18.28 -5.83 0.72
N SER A 59 -17.24 -5.01 0.53
CA SER A 59 -16.03 -5.11 1.38
C SER A 59 -16.03 -3.90 2.32
N PRO A 60 -15.93 -4.11 3.65
CA PRO A 60 -16.00 -3.02 4.61
C PRO A 60 -14.92 -1.99 4.32
N GLU A 61 -15.33 -0.74 4.12
CA GLU A 61 -14.41 0.37 3.89
C GLU A 61 -13.51 0.58 5.11
N PRO A 62 -12.18 0.69 4.93
CA PRO A 62 -11.29 1.01 6.03
C PRO A 62 -11.57 2.44 6.51
N LYS A 63 -11.99 2.57 7.78
CA LYS A 63 -12.15 3.87 8.44
C LYS A 63 -10.82 4.64 8.45
N PRO A 64 -10.81 5.95 8.16
CA PRO A 64 -9.59 6.75 8.20
C PRO A 64 -9.06 6.80 9.63
N LYS A 65 -7.87 6.22 9.86
CA LYS A 65 -7.15 6.30 11.14
C LYS A 65 -6.10 7.40 11.04
N THR A 66 -6.17 8.36 11.96
CA THR A 66 -5.17 9.43 12.07
C THR A 66 -3.90 8.88 12.72
N HIS A 67 -2.88 8.58 11.92
CA HIS A 67 -1.55 8.23 12.42
C HIS A 67 -0.65 9.47 12.40
N LYS A 68 -0.29 10.01 13.58
CA LYS A 68 0.54 11.23 13.71
C LYS A 68 2.06 10.97 13.73
N SER A 69 2.49 9.71 13.61
CA SER A 69 3.89 9.29 13.51
C SER A 69 3.95 8.03 12.62
N GLY A 70 4.90 7.96 11.68
CA GLY A 70 4.95 6.92 10.63
C GLY A 70 4.16 7.23 9.35
N THR A 71 3.65 8.46 9.18
CA THR A 71 2.72 8.87 8.10
C THR A 71 3.17 8.43 6.71
N VAL A 72 4.47 8.46 6.43
CA VAL A 72 5.02 8.02 5.13
C VAL A 72 4.78 6.53 4.89
N ALA A 73 4.99 5.68 5.89
CA ALA A 73 4.75 4.24 5.78
C ALA A 73 3.27 3.95 5.56
N TYR A 74 2.40 4.54 6.38
CA TYR A 74 0.95 4.38 6.26
C TYR A 74 0.44 4.86 4.89
N ASN A 75 0.91 6.02 4.41
CA ASN A 75 0.53 6.51 3.09
C ASN A 75 0.94 5.55 1.97
N ASN A 76 2.18 5.04 1.99
CA ASN A 76 2.61 4.06 0.98
C ASN A 76 1.85 2.74 1.09
N LEU A 77 1.49 2.31 2.31
CA LEU A 77 0.65 1.13 2.53
C LEU A 77 -0.76 1.33 1.95
N GLN A 78 -1.40 2.48 2.20
CA GLN A 78 -2.72 2.78 1.62
C GLN A 78 -2.67 2.86 0.09
N VAL A 79 -1.62 3.48 -0.47
CA VAL A 79 -1.42 3.53 -1.93
C VAL A 79 -1.18 2.13 -2.49
N TYR A 80 -0.42 1.28 -1.79
CA TYR A 80 -0.20 -0.11 -2.17
C TYR A 80 -1.53 -0.88 -2.24
N MET A 81 -2.35 -0.80 -1.19
CA MET A 81 -3.66 -1.46 -1.13
C MET A 81 -4.62 -0.96 -2.21
N ALA A 82 -4.67 0.36 -2.44
CA ALA A 82 -5.50 0.93 -3.50
C ALA A 82 -5.02 0.49 -4.88
N ALA A 83 -3.71 0.51 -5.13
CA ALA A 83 -3.14 0.09 -6.41
C ALA A 83 -3.36 -1.40 -6.67
N ASP A 84 -3.35 -2.24 -5.64
CA ASP A 84 -3.70 -3.65 -5.76
C ASP A 84 -5.19 -3.83 -6.08
N LYS A 85 -6.07 -3.18 -5.30
CA LYS A 85 -7.53 -3.21 -5.50
C LYS A 85 -7.95 -2.78 -6.91
N PHE A 86 -7.33 -1.73 -7.43
CA PHE A 86 -7.64 -1.17 -8.74
C PHE A 86 -6.76 -1.74 -9.87
N ASP A 87 -5.96 -2.77 -9.58
CA ASP A 87 -5.03 -3.39 -10.51
C ASP A 87 -4.20 -2.38 -11.32
N ILE A 88 -3.37 -1.60 -10.61
CA ILE A 88 -2.43 -0.61 -11.16
C ILE A 88 -1.00 -1.08 -10.84
N PRO A 89 -0.42 -2.02 -11.62
CA PRO A 89 0.79 -2.74 -11.23
C PRO A 89 2.01 -1.85 -10.96
N LEU A 90 2.24 -0.83 -11.80
CA LEU A 90 3.37 0.08 -11.64
C LEU A 90 3.27 0.92 -10.35
N LEU A 91 2.06 1.33 -9.98
CA LEU A 91 1.83 2.06 -8.74
C LEU A 91 1.99 1.15 -7.51
N ARG A 92 1.47 -0.09 -7.60
CA ARG A 92 1.65 -1.12 -6.57
C ARG A 92 3.13 -1.39 -6.33
N THR A 93 3.92 -1.56 -7.39
CA THR A 93 5.38 -1.75 -7.31
C THR A 93 6.05 -0.54 -6.67
N LEU A 94 5.78 0.68 -7.14
CA LEU A 94 6.39 1.89 -6.61
C LEU A 94 6.07 2.10 -5.11
N ALA A 95 4.82 1.88 -4.71
CA ALA A 95 4.39 1.96 -3.31
C ALA A 95 5.08 0.91 -2.43
N SER A 96 5.19 -0.33 -2.94
CA SER A 96 5.94 -1.41 -2.27
C SER A 96 7.40 -1.02 -2.05
N THR A 97 8.07 -0.51 -3.10
CA THR A 97 9.47 -0.08 -3.03
C THR A 97 9.66 1.03 -2.00
N ARG A 98 8.75 2.01 -1.96
CA ARG A 98 8.83 3.11 -0.99
C ARG A 98 8.57 2.64 0.44
N LEU A 99 7.65 1.71 0.64
CA LEU A 99 7.39 1.12 1.95
C LEU A 99 8.58 0.29 2.45
N ILE A 100 9.17 -0.55 1.58
CA ILE A 100 10.39 -1.32 1.90
C ILE A 100 11.56 -0.40 2.23
N ARG A 101 11.75 0.68 1.47
CA ARG A 101 12.78 1.69 1.76
C ARG A 101 12.54 2.33 3.13
N TRP A 102 11.30 2.65 3.48
CA TRP A 102 10.98 3.18 4.80
C TRP A 102 11.35 2.18 5.91
N VAL A 103 10.97 0.90 5.76
CA VAL A 103 11.31 -0.18 6.72
C VAL A 103 12.81 -0.26 6.94
N LEU A 104 13.61 -0.27 5.86
CA LEU A 104 15.06 -0.32 5.94
C LEU A 104 15.69 0.86 6.69
N SER A 105 15.09 2.05 6.58
CA SER A 105 15.59 3.25 7.26
C SER A 105 15.08 3.40 8.70
N HIS A 106 13.99 2.73 9.07
CA HIS A 106 13.26 2.98 10.33
C HIS A 106 13.06 1.74 11.20
N TYR A 107 13.64 0.57 10.89
CA TYR A 107 13.46 -0.65 11.68
C TYR A 107 13.92 -0.54 13.15
N LYS A 108 14.73 0.47 13.48
CA LYS A 108 15.18 0.77 14.86
C LYS A 108 14.29 1.78 15.59
N SER A 109 13.33 2.38 14.89
CA SER A 109 12.48 3.45 15.45
C SER A 109 11.35 2.86 16.30
N GLN A 110 10.87 3.61 17.29
CA GLN A 110 9.74 3.20 18.14
C GLN A 110 8.42 3.01 17.36
N GLU A 111 8.33 3.57 16.16
CA GLU A 111 7.16 3.46 15.27
C GLU A 111 7.12 2.13 14.50
N PHE A 112 8.26 1.46 14.37
CA PHE A 112 8.38 0.27 13.52
C PHE A 112 7.38 -0.84 13.89
N PRO A 113 7.20 -1.22 15.18
CA PRO A 113 6.24 -2.26 15.54
C PRO A 113 4.79 -1.93 15.17
N ASP A 114 4.37 -0.68 15.30
CA ASP A 114 3.00 -0.27 14.93
C ASP A 114 2.78 -0.43 13.41
N VAL A 115 3.76 -0.03 12.60
CA VAL A 115 3.72 -0.19 11.15
C VAL A 115 3.74 -1.66 10.75
N VAL A 116 4.55 -2.50 11.40
CA VAL A 116 4.57 -3.95 11.19
C VAL A 116 3.19 -4.54 11.46
N GLN A 117 2.59 -4.22 12.61
CA GLN A 117 1.26 -4.70 12.98
C GLN A 117 0.21 -4.30 11.93
N GLU A 118 0.25 -3.07 11.43
CA GLU A 118 -0.69 -2.61 10.41
C GLU A 118 -0.48 -3.31 9.06
N ILE A 119 0.77 -3.53 8.64
CA ILE A 119 1.10 -4.31 7.43
C ILE A 119 0.56 -5.74 7.55
N LEU A 120 0.81 -6.40 8.70
CA LEU A 120 0.34 -7.76 8.98
C LEU A 120 -1.17 -7.85 9.18
N ARG A 121 -1.85 -6.73 9.37
CA ARG A 121 -3.32 -6.67 9.45
C ARG A 121 -3.95 -6.45 8.08
N THR A 122 -3.31 -5.68 7.20
CA THR A 122 -3.93 -5.18 5.96
C THR A 122 -3.61 -5.99 4.73
N ILE A 123 -2.37 -6.47 4.60
CA ILE A 123 -1.90 -7.19 3.41
C ILE A 123 -2.10 -8.68 3.66
N PRO A 124 -2.73 -9.52 2.82
CA PRO A 124 -2.84 -10.96 3.08
C PRO A 124 -1.49 -11.71 3.14
N PRO A 125 -1.42 -12.88 3.82
CA PRO A 125 -0.17 -13.64 3.97
C PRO A 125 0.31 -14.35 2.70
N HIS A 126 -0.57 -14.64 1.73
CA HIS A 126 -0.19 -15.40 0.53
C HIS A 126 0.69 -14.56 -0.41
N GLU A 127 1.92 -15.04 -0.63
CA GLU A 127 2.90 -14.54 -1.62
C GLU A 127 3.19 -13.04 -1.60
N ASN A 128 3.23 -12.42 -0.41
CA ASN A 128 3.50 -11.00 -0.32
C ASN A 128 4.97 -10.65 -0.03
N ILE A 129 5.63 -10.04 -1.02
CA ILE A 129 7.04 -9.62 -0.92
C ILE A 129 7.32 -8.69 0.27
N ILE A 130 6.38 -7.82 0.65
CA ILE A 130 6.55 -6.89 1.79
C ILE A 130 6.53 -7.67 3.10
N ARG A 131 5.61 -8.64 3.26
CA ARG A 131 5.55 -9.49 4.45
C ARG A 131 6.80 -10.36 4.59
N THR A 132 7.24 -11.01 3.51
CA THR A 132 8.48 -11.80 3.55
C THR A 132 9.67 -10.94 3.95
N PHE A 133 9.76 -9.74 3.39
CA PHE A 133 10.83 -8.80 3.68
C PHE A 133 10.80 -8.33 5.15
N ILE A 134 9.64 -7.94 5.68
CA ILE A 134 9.53 -7.46 7.06
C ILE A 134 9.83 -8.57 8.07
N THR A 135 9.35 -9.79 7.81
CA THR A 135 9.67 -10.97 8.62
C THR A 135 11.18 -11.21 8.67
N LYS A 136 11.87 -11.13 7.53
CA LYS A 136 13.33 -11.27 7.46
C LYS A 136 14.05 -10.20 8.29
N ILE A 137 13.66 -8.94 8.17
CA ILE A 137 14.26 -7.83 8.94
C ILE A 137 14.08 -8.05 10.44
N ILE A 138 12.90 -8.52 10.88
CA ILE A 138 12.64 -8.82 12.29
C ILE A 138 13.51 -9.99 12.76
N ILE A 139 13.61 -11.08 11.98
CA ILE A 139 14.47 -12.24 12.30
C ILE A 139 15.94 -11.85 12.43
N GLU A 140 16.42 -10.93 11.59
CA GLU A 140 17.80 -10.42 11.66
C GLU A 140 18.03 -9.50 12.88
N ASN A 141 16.96 -8.94 13.47
CA ASN A 141 17.05 -7.93 14.54
C ASN A 141 16.15 -8.25 15.75
N VAL A 142 15.92 -9.54 16.05
CA VAL A 142 14.97 -9.98 17.10
C VAL A 142 15.19 -9.29 18.45
N PRO A 143 16.43 -9.20 19.00
CA PRO A 143 16.64 -8.56 20.29
C PRO A 143 16.21 -7.08 20.30
N LEU A 144 16.49 -6.36 19.20
CA LEU A 144 16.08 -4.96 19.05
C LEU A 144 14.56 -4.85 18.91
N PHE A 145 13.94 -5.74 18.14
CA PHE A 145 12.49 -5.73 17.95
C PHE A 145 11.74 -5.99 19.27
N LEU A 146 12.22 -6.94 20.08
CA LEU A 146 11.65 -7.26 21.40
C LEU A 146 11.90 -6.18 22.45
N ALA A 147 12.94 -5.35 22.29
CA ALA A 147 13.22 -4.22 23.16
C ALA A 147 12.23 -3.06 22.98
N HIS A 148 11.49 -3.01 21.86
CA HIS A 148 10.40 -2.06 21.70
C HIS A 148 9.22 -2.43 22.59
N GLU A 149 8.65 -1.43 23.27
CA GLU A 149 7.48 -1.58 24.17
C GLU A 149 6.34 -2.36 23.49
N LYS A 150 6.10 -2.08 22.21
CA LYS A 150 5.03 -2.69 21.41
C LYS A 150 5.44 -3.94 20.64
N GLY A 151 6.74 -4.26 20.57
CA GLY A 151 7.27 -5.35 19.76
C GLY A 151 6.71 -6.72 20.17
N GLN A 152 6.60 -6.98 21.47
CA GLN A 152 6.02 -8.21 22.01
C GLN A 152 4.54 -8.37 21.62
N GLY A 153 3.77 -7.27 21.67
CA GLY A 153 2.36 -7.26 21.26
C GLY A 153 2.18 -7.70 19.81
N VAL A 154 3.10 -7.31 18.92
CA VAL A 154 3.08 -7.76 17.52
C VAL A 154 3.22 -9.28 17.43
N LEU A 155 4.13 -9.88 18.20
CA LEU A 155 4.32 -11.33 18.16
C LEU A 155 3.12 -12.10 18.71
N ILE A 156 2.55 -11.62 19.83
CA ILE A 156 1.36 -12.22 20.44
C ILE A 156 0.18 -12.22 19.46
N ASN A 157 -0.01 -11.11 18.73
CA ASN A 157 -1.13 -10.94 17.80
C ASN A 157 -0.92 -11.61 16.44
N ASN A 158 0.29 -12.11 16.13
CA ASN A 158 0.62 -12.68 14.83
C ASN A 158 1.33 -14.05 14.99
N PRO A 159 0.58 -15.13 15.26
CA PRO A 159 1.15 -16.45 15.54
C PRO A 159 2.08 -16.98 14.44
N ASN A 160 1.73 -16.75 13.17
CA ASN A 160 2.56 -17.20 12.04
C ASN A 160 3.94 -16.54 12.06
N LEU A 161 4.00 -15.22 12.30
CA LEU A 161 5.27 -14.50 12.43
C LEU A 161 6.09 -15.05 13.62
N THR A 162 5.42 -15.30 14.75
CA THR A 162 6.07 -15.85 15.94
C THR A 162 6.67 -17.23 15.67
N VAL A 163 5.94 -18.11 14.99
CA VAL A 163 6.44 -19.42 14.58
C VAL A 163 7.66 -19.29 13.64
N ASP A 164 7.61 -18.37 12.68
CA ASP A 164 8.73 -18.14 11.75
C ASP A 164 9.99 -17.65 12.48
N ILE A 165 9.83 -16.74 13.45
CA ILE A 165 10.94 -16.26 14.29
C ILE A 165 11.49 -17.39 15.16
N LEU A 166 10.64 -18.19 15.81
CA LEU A 166 11.07 -19.31 16.64
C LEU A 166 11.86 -20.34 15.82
N LYS A 167 11.36 -20.71 14.63
CA LYS A 167 12.08 -21.59 13.71
C LYS A 167 13.45 -21.00 13.32
N ALA A 168 13.52 -19.70 13.06
CA ALA A 168 14.76 -19.06 12.68
C ALA A 168 15.77 -18.94 13.83
N VAL A 169 15.31 -18.77 15.07
CA VAL A 169 16.18 -18.71 16.27
C VAL A 169 16.68 -20.09 16.68
N VAL A 170 15.85 -21.14 16.57
CA VAL A 170 16.24 -22.52 16.90
C VAL A 170 17.24 -23.10 15.90
N ASN A 171 17.15 -22.71 14.63
CA ASN A 171 18.03 -23.18 13.56
C ASN A 171 19.30 -22.32 13.37
N ARG A 172 19.61 -21.43 14.33
CA ARG A 172 20.85 -20.64 14.36
C ARG A 172 21.87 -21.31 15.27
#